data_AF-A0A954IS96-F1
#
_entry.id   AF-A0A954IS96-F1
#
_cell.length_a   1.000
_cell.length_b   1.000
_cell.length_c   1.000
_cell.angle_alpha   90.00
_cell.angle_beta   90.00
_cell.angle_gamma   90.00
#
_symmetry.space_group_name_H-M   'P 1'
#
loop_
_entity.id
_entity.type
_entity.pdbx_description
1 polymer ?
#
loop_
_entity_poly.entity_id
_entity_poly.type
_entity_poly.pdbx_seq_one_letter_code
_entity_poly.pdbx_strand_id
1 'polypeptide(L)'
;MFSRIGSPQSFLAVVFLVLTTAPSLLAESPQVTVRDVQGKTHSGDLAELTEKSLTLSIENQSQTFSMMEVWEIQLDHARLQPHLWDSVVFLANGDRLLTHPETIDETNASLRWVAFPSWKSVNVPLETISGMVLDVPEIGAVRSQALRTVMNREQKADVVDFKNGDQASGEFLGLTDKVLRLNSSVGETPIERSGIRLVTMNRELISFPKPQGPKLLLSLTDGSQITANALSLENKEQLTVKATFGSTLDLPLSALRTVRPLSGRVVYLSDLKPAKYEHHPYLAGDWALKTDRNVLGTPLQLDGREYPKGVGMHSQSRVTYNLNGEYETFRATVGVDDAAKTGGSVVFVVEVDGKEVFRSKPQTAKNEAIPLEPISLERAKQLILRVEFAEFGDVLDYADWADAVLIRTKP
;
A
#
# COMPACT_ATOMS: atom_id res chain seq x y z
N MET A 1 -86.81 -49.20 -4.92
CA MET A 1 -86.43 -50.29 -5.83
C MET A 1 -85.54 -49.68 -6.92
N PHE A 2 -84.24 -50.03 -6.91
CA PHE A 2 -83.15 -49.76 -7.89
C PHE A 2 -82.88 -48.30 -8.32
N SER A 3 -81.78 -47.64 -7.91
CA SER A 3 -80.32 -47.85 -8.13
C SER A 3 -79.77 -47.18 -9.39
N ARG A 4 -78.67 -46.41 -9.19
CA ARG A 4 -77.47 -46.13 -10.03
C ARG A 4 -77.15 -44.63 -9.95
N ILE A 5 -76.28 -44.20 -9.04
CA ILE A 5 -74.81 -44.26 -9.06
C ILE A 5 -74.23 -43.67 -10.35
N GLY A 6 -73.78 -42.42 -10.26
CA GLY A 6 -72.82 -41.78 -11.16
C GLY A 6 -71.81 -41.03 -10.30
N SER A 7 -70.55 -41.44 -10.40
CA SER A 7 -69.36 -40.96 -9.67
C SER A 7 -69.02 -39.48 -9.96
N PRO A 8 -68.42 -38.75 -9.01
CA PRO A 8 -67.92 -37.39 -9.27
C PRO A 8 -66.59 -37.43 -10.03
N GLN A 9 -66.51 -36.70 -11.15
CA GLN A 9 -65.26 -36.43 -11.85
C GLN A 9 -64.51 -35.29 -11.16
N SER A 10 -63.30 -35.59 -10.71
CA SER A 10 -62.35 -34.66 -10.11
C SER A 10 -61.87 -33.64 -11.15
N PHE A 11 -62.11 -32.34 -10.89
CA PHE A 11 -61.48 -31.27 -11.65
C PHE A 11 -60.01 -31.13 -11.20
N LEU A 12 -59.10 -31.51 -12.08
CA LEU A 12 -57.66 -31.28 -11.92
C LEU A 12 -57.38 -29.80 -12.20
N ALA A 13 -57.10 -29.02 -11.16
CA ALA A 13 -56.65 -27.64 -11.31
C ALA A 13 -55.24 -27.63 -11.91
N VAL A 14 -55.14 -27.23 -13.18
CA VAL A 14 -53.85 -26.96 -13.84
C VAL A 14 -53.31 -25.65 -13.29
N VAL A 15 -52.40 -25.73 -12.33
CA VAL A 15 -51.61 -24.59 -11.87
C VAL A 15 -50.59 -24.26 -12.95
N PHE A 16 -50.83 -23.20 -13.71
CA PHE A 16 -49.80 -22.59 -14.56
C PHE A 16 -48.76 -21.93 -13.64
N LEU A 17 -47.67 -22.64 -13.38
CA LEU A 17 -46.47 -22.05 -12.79
C LEU A 17 -45.83 -21.15 -13.86
N VAL A 18 -46.15 -19.86 -13.82
CA VAL A 18 -45.39 -18.85 -14.56
C VAL A 18 -44.03 -18.74 -13.87
N LEU A 19 -43.05 -19.49 -14.36
CA LEU A 19 -41.64 -19.28 -14.10
C LEU A 19 -41.28 -17.90 -14.67
N THR A 20 -41.40 -16.87 -13.84
CA THR A 20 -40.73 -15.60 -14.10
C THR A 20 -39.24 -15.88 -13.96
N THR A 21 -38.56 -16.12 -15.08
CA THR A 21 -37.11 -15.99 -15.15
C THR A 21 -36.81 -14.53 -14.84
N ALA A 22 -36.49 -14.23 -13.59
CA ALA A 22 -35.78 -13.00 -13.29
C ALA A 22 -34.56 -12.98 -14.23
N PRO A 23 -34.34 -11.94 -15.04
CA PRO A 23 -33.08 -11.83 -15.73
C PRO A 23 -32.01 -11.89 -14.64
N SER A 24 -31.20 -12.94 -14.66
CA SER A 24 -29.93 -12.93 -13.96
C SER A 24 -29.20 -11.73 -14.54
N LEU A 25 -29.15 -10.63 -13.77
CA LEU A 25 -28.13 -9.62 -13.97
C LEU A 25 -26.82 -10.37 -13.84
N LEU A 26 -26.26 -10.78 -14.98
CA LEU A 26 -24.88 -11.19 -15.05
C LEU A 26 -24.13 -9.98 -14.52
N ALA A 27 -23.55 -10.10 -13.32
CA ALA A 27 -22.66 -9.07 -12.79
C ALA A 27 -21.64 -8.75 -13.88
N GLU A 28 -21.64 -7.50 -14.36
CA GLU A 28 -20.64 -7.05 -15.33
C GLU A 28 -19.27 -7.34 -14.73
N SER A 29 -18.43 -8.05 -15.48
CA SER A 29 -17.11 -8.40 -15.01
C SER A 29 -16.31 -7.10 -14.85
N PRO A 30 -15.58 -6.92 -13.74
CA PRO A 30 -14.98 -5.63 -13.46
C PRO A 30 -13.89 -5.32 -14.49
N GLN A 31 -13.96 -4.12 -15.05
CA GLN A 31 -12.92 -3.59 -15.92
C GLN A 31 -11.63 -3.35 -15.14
N VAL A 32 -10.54 -3.85 -15.72
CA VAL A 32 -9.19 -3.79 -15.17
C VAL A 32 -8.22 -3.34 -16.24
N THR A 33 -7.29 -2.48 -15.84
CA THR A 33 -6.14 -2.06 -16.63
C THR A 33 -4.87 -2.70 -16.10
N VAL A 34 -4.11 -3.37 -16.96
CA VAL A 34 -2.84 -4.04 -16.66
C VAL A 34 -1.71 -3.30 -17.34
N ARG A 35 -0.70 -2.91 -16.57
CA ARG A 35 0.56 -2.40 -17.08
C ARG A 35 1.61 -3.52 -17.07
N ASP A 36 2.14 -3.87 -18.23
CA ASP A 36 3.20 -4.87 -18.34
C ASP A 36 4.60 -4.27 -18.08
N VAL A 37 5.63 -5.12 -18.04
CA VAL A 37 7.04 -4.71 -17.85
C VAL A 37 7.57 -3.76 -18.94
N GLN A 38 6.96 -3.75 -20.12
CA GLN A 38 7.30 -2.82 -21.21
C GLN A 38 6.58 -1.48 -21.04
N GLY A 39 5.74 -1.34 -20.00
CA GLY A 39 4.93 -0.17 -19.72
C GLY A 39 3.69 -0.06 -20.60
N LYS A 40 3.37 -1.08 -21.41
CA LYS A 40 2.17 -1.10 -22.24
C LYS A 40 0.96 -1.46 -21.36
N THR A 41 -0.14 -0.75 -21.61
CA THR A 41 -1.41 -0.96 -20.91
C THR A 41 -2.34 -1.87 -21.72
N HIS A 42 -3.00 -2.79 -21.04
CA HIS A 42 -4.02 -3.70 -21.60
C HIS A 42 -5.26 -3.61 -20.72
N SER A 43 -6.42 -3.28 -21.29
CA SER A 43 -7.66 -3.12 -20.54
C SER A 43 -8.71 -4.13 -21.01
N GLY A 44 -9.46 -4.69 -20.06
CA GLY A 44 -10.51 -5.64 -20.36
C GLY A 44 -11.23 -6.15 -19.11
N ASP A 45 -12.15 -7.07 -19.31
CA ASP A 45 -12.94 -7.66 -18.24
C ASP A 45 -12.12 -8.70 -17.46
N LEU A 46 -12.10 -8.58 -16.14
CA LEU A 46 -11.42 -9.54 -15.29
C LEU A 46 -12.13 -10.90 -15.28
N ALA A 47 -11.43 -11.94 -15.73
CA ALA A 47 -11.93 -13.32 -15.69
C ALA A 47 -11.35 -14.12 -14.52
N GLU A 48 -10.04 -14.07 -14.34
CA GLU A 48 -9.32 -14.80 -13.28
C GLU A 48 -8.18 -13.94 -12.74
N LEU A 49 -7.93 -14.07 -11.44
CA LEU A 49 -6.83 -13.40 -10.76
C LEU A 49 -6.27 -14.31 -9.66
N THR A 50 -4.98 -14.64 -9.76
CA THR A 50 -4.24 -15.47 -8.81
C THR A 50 -2.89 -14.84 -8.49
N GLU A 51 -2.13 -15.44 -7.58
CA GLU A 51 -0.76 -14.99 -7.28
C GLU A 51 0.25 -15.23 -8.41
N LYS A 52 -0.12 -16.02 -9.42
CA LYS A 52 0.77 -16.42 -10.54
C LYS A 52 0.38 -15.81 -11.86
N SER A 53 -0.91 -15.60 -12.09
CA SER A 53 -1.44 -15.12 -13.36
C SER A 53 -2.74 -14.35 -13.21
N LEU A 54 -3.03 -13.59 -14.25
CA LEU A 54 -4.24 -12.81 -14.47
C LEU A 54 -4.78 -13.15 -15.85
N THR A 55 -6.09 -13.33 -15.98
CA THR A 55 -6.75 -13.52 -17.29
C THR A 55 -7.76 -12.40 -17.52
N LEU A 56 -7.63 -11.71 -18.65
CA LEU A 56 -8.57 -10.70 -19.12
C LEU A 56 -9.34 -11.21 -20.34
N SER A 57 -10.61 -10.80 -20.47
CA SER A 57 -11.35 -10.87 -21.72
C SER A 57 -11.28 -9.51 -22.43
N ILE A 58 -10.58 -9.47 -23.56
CA ILE A 58 -10.35 -8.27 -24.39
C ILE A 58 -10.97 -8.55 -25.75
N GLU A 59 -11.98 -7.78 -26.15
CA GLU A 59 -12.67 -7.96 -27.45
C GLU A 59 -13.15 -9.41 -27.69
N ASN A 60 -13.69 -10.06 -26.65
CA ASN A 60 -14.09 -11.48 -26.64
C ASN A 60 -12.97 -12.50 -26.82
N GLN A 61 -11.70 -12.10 -26.68
CA GLN A 61 -10.56 -12.98 -26.64
C GLN A 61 -9.99 -13.05 -25.23
N SER A 62 -9.67 -14.27 -24.78
CA SER A 62 -9.02 -14.48 -23.49
C SER A 62 -7.52 -14.26 -23.63
N GLN A 63 -6.96 -13.36 -22.82
CA GLN A 63 -5.53 -13.09 -22.74
C GLN A 63 -5.04 -13.29 -21.31
N THR A 64 -4.09 -14.21 -21.13
CA THR A 64 -3.48 -14.50 -19.83
C THR A 64 -2.11 -13.86 -19.71
N PHE A 65 -1.87 -13.18 -18.58
CA PHE A 65 -0.62 -12.54 -18.20
C PHE A 65 0.01 -13.30 -17.03
N SER A 66 1.31 -13.54 -17.10
CA SER A 66 2.08 -14.00 -15.93
C SER A 66 2.37 -12.82 -15.01
N MET A 67 2.20 -13.00 -13.70
CA MET A 67 2.56 -11.97 -12.71
C MET A 67 4.05 -11.59 -12.75
N MET A 68 4.91 -12.43 -13.33
CA MET A 68 6.33 -12.12 -13.52
C MET A 68 6.60 -11.03 -14.57
N GLU A 69 5.64 -10.80 -15.47
CA GLU A 69 5.71 -9.83 -16.58
C GLU A 69 4.70 -8.67 -16.39
N VAL A 70 4.06 -8.59 -15.21
CA VAL A 70 3.12 -7.52 -14.84
C VAL A 70 3.80 -6.56 -13.88
N TRP A 71 3.65 -5.26 -14.13
CA TRP A 71 4.09 -4.20 -13.23
C TRP A 71 2.98 -3.80 -12.26
N GLU A 72 1.81 -3.49 -12.78
CA GLU A 72 0.67 -3.03 -11.98
C GLU A 72 -0.64 -3.51 -12.61
N ILE A 73 -1.60 -3.86 -11.77
CA ILE A 73 -2.99 -4.11 -12.12
C ILE A 73 -3.80 -3.06 -11.40
N GLN A 74 -4.63 -2.31 -12.13
CA GLN A 74 -5.53 -1.30 -11.60
C GLN A 74 -6.98 -1.69 -11.89
N LEU A 75 -7.83 -1.58 -10.88
CA LEU A 75 -9.26 -1.82 -11.02
C LEU A 75 -9.95 -0.49 -11.32
N ASP A 76 -10.59 -0.37 -12.47
CA ASP A 76 -11.00 0.94 -13.02
C ASP A 76 -12.17 1.56 -12.24
N HIS A 77 -12.95 0.74 -11.54
CA HIS A 77 -14.05 1.18 -10.67
C HIS A 77 -13.57 1.72 -9.31
N ALA A 78 -12.34 1.42 -8.92
CA ALA A 78 -11.87 1.61 -7.56
C ALA A 78 -11.28 3.02 -7.37
N ARG A 79 -12.12 3.95 -6.92
CA ARG A 79 -11.66 5.27 -6.44
C ARG A 79 -11.34 5.21 -4.96
N LEU A 80 -10.32 5.95 -4.53
CA LEU A 80 -10.04 6.13 -3.12
C LEU A 80 -11.26 6.79 -2.46
N GLN A 81 -11.83 6.15 -1.45
CA GLN A 81 -12.97 6.69 -0.73
C GLN A 81 -12.49 7.80 0.21
N PRO A 82 -13.07 9.01 0.13
CA PRO A 82 -12.65 10.14 0.93
C PRO A 82 -13.24 10.05 2.34
N HIS A 83 -12.74 9.14 3.19
CA HIS A 83 -13.17 9.00 4.57
C HIS A 83 -11.96 8.93 5.53
N LEU A 84 -12.14 9.57 6.68
CA LEU A 84 -11.09 10.01 7.59
C LEU A 84 -10.29 8.83 8.14
N TRP A 85 -8.97 8.91 8.03
CA TRP A 85 -8.08 8.17 8.91
C TRP A 85 -8.44 8.64 10.32
N ASP A 86 -9.19 7.86 11.09
CA ASP A 86 -9.45 8.10 12.52
C ASP A 86 -8.59 7.16 13.37
N SER A 87 -8.32 5.96 12.86
CA SER A 87 -7.34 5.01 13.37
C SER A 87 -6.59 4.31 12.23
N VAL A 88 -5.33 3.98 12.48
CA VAL A 88 -4.48 3.20 11.57
C VAL A 88 -3.47 2.37 12.34
N VAL A 89 -3.32 1.11 11.93
CA VAL A 89 -2.31 0.17 12.44
C VAL A 89 -1.23 -0.02 11.38
N PHE A 90 0.03 0.14 11.78
CA PHE A 90 1.20 -0.07 10.94
C PHE A 90 1.88 -1.38 11.30
N LEU A 91 2.28 -2.13 10.28
CA LEU A 91 3.04 -3.36 10.44
C LEU A 91 4.52 -3.13 10.12
N ALA A 92 5.37 -4.03 10.60
CA ALA A 92 6.82 -3.92 10.44
C ALA A 92 7.31 -4.10 9.00
N ASN A 93 6.53 -4.74 8.13
CA ASN A 93 6.82 -4.87 6.70
C ASN A 93 6.43 -3.62 5.88
N GLY A 94 5.88 -2.57 6.52
CA GLY A 94 5.43 -1.35 5.87
C GLY A 94 3.94 -1.32 5.51
N ASP A 95 3.22 -2.45 5.68
CA ASP A 95 1.77 -2.51 5.50
C ASP A 95 1.07 -1.55 6.47
N ARG A 96 -0.10 -1.07 6.06
CA ARG A 96 -0.98 -0.24 6.89
C ARG A 96 -2.42 -0.68 6.75
N LEU A 97 -3.10 -0.77 7.87
CA LEU A 97 -4.49 -1.18 7.95
C LEU A 97 -5.28 -0.03 8.59
N LEU A 98 -6.25 0.54 7.87
CA LEU A 98 -7.15 1.54 8.42
C LEU A 98 -8.23 0.84 9.23
N THR A 99 -7.86 0.53 10.47
CA THR A 99 -8.65 -0.27 11.39
C THR A 99 -8.61 0.28 12.80
N HIS A 100 -9.69 0.03 13.54
CA HIS A 100 -9.76 0.21 14.99
C HIS A 100 -9.39 -1.09 15.70
N PRO A 101 -8.44 -1.10 16.63
CA PRO A 101 -8.24 -2.26 17.48
C PRO A 101 -9.46 -2.47 18.38
N GLU A 102 -10.17 -3.59 18.26
CA GLU A 102 -11.28 -3.92 19.16
C GLU A 102 -10.71 -4.46 20.48
N THR A 103 -9.83 -5.44 20.35
CA THR A 103 -9.10 -6.06 21.46
C THR A 103 -7.69 -6.41 21.01
N ILE A 104 -6.72 -6.25 21.90
CA ILE A 104 -5.36 -6.74 21.74
C ILE A 104 -5.00 -7.49 23.02
N ASP A 105 -4.63 -8.76 22.88
CA ASP A 105 -4.04 -9.55 23.96
C ASP A 105 -2.51 -9.63 23.79
N GLU A 106 -1.84 -10.48 24.56
CA GLU A 106 -0.39 -10.65 24.52
C GLU A 106 0.14 -11.19 23.17
N THR A 107 -0.74 -11.70 22.31
CA THR A 107 -0.38 -12.43 21.09
C THR A 107 -0.99 -11.87 19.82
N ASN A 108 -2.23 -11.37 19.87
CA ASN A 108 -3.01 -11.02 18.69
C ASN A 108 -3.83 -9.75 18.91
N ALA A 109 -4.00 -9.00 17.82
CA ALA A 109 -4.88 -7.86 17.71
C ALA A 109 -6.07 -8.20 16.80
N SER A 110 -7.29 -8.08 17.32
CA SER A 110 -8.51 -8.09 16.52
C SER A 110 -8.81 -6.65 16.09
N LEU A 111 -8.82 -6.41 14.78
CA LEU A 111 -8.95 -5.07 14.21
C LEU A 111 -10.20 -4.97 13.33
N ARG A 112 -11.04 -3.97 13.60
CA ARG A 112 -12.25 -3.65 12.82
C ARG A 112 -11.92 -2.65 11.72
N TRP A 113 -12.32 -2.92 10.48
CA TRP A 113 -12.18 -1.97 9.36
C TRP A 113 -12.97 -0.69 9.60
N VAL A 114 -12.33 0.46 9.39
CA VAL A 114 -12.96 1.78 9.53
C VAL A 114 -14.00 1.99 8.42
N ALA A 115 -13.59 1.82 7.16
CA ALA A 115 -14.47 2.02 6.01
C ALA A 115 -15.45 0.85 5.76
N PHE A 116 -15.18 -0.33 6.33
CA PHE A 116 -15.92 -1.56 6.07
C PHE A 116 -16.36 -2.29 7.35
N PRO A 117 -17.12 -1.65 8.25
CA PRO A 117 -17.43 -2.20 9.57
C PRO A 117 -18.25 -3.51 9.53
N SER A 118 -18.94 -3.78 8.42
CA SER A 118 -19.69 -5.03 8.20
C SER A 118 -18.81 -6.24 7.89
N TRP A 119 -17.55 -6.03 7.53
CA TRP A 119 -16.61 -7.13 7.28
C TRP A 119 -16.16 -7.77 8.58
N LYS A 120 -15.68 -9.02 8.49
CA LYS A 120 -15.03 -9.70 9.62
C LYS A 120 -13.81 -8.89 10.08
N SER A 121 -13.59 -8.85 11.39
CA SER A 121 -12.36 -8.28 11.94
C SER A 121 -11.15 -9.03 11.41
N VAL A 122 -10.07 -8.32 11.16
CA VAL A 122 -8.79 -8.94 10.82
C VAL A 122 -8.04 -9.23 12.12
N ASN A 123 -7.58 -10.46 12.27
CA ASN A 123 -6.66 -10.83 13.33
C ASN A 123 -5.24 -10.62 12.83
N VAL A 124 -4.40 -9.95 13.61
CA VAL A 124 -3.00 -9.66 13.29
C VAL A 124 -2.14 -10.06 14.47
N PRO A 125 -1.06 -10.86 14.29
CA PRO A 125 -0.15 -11.16 15.39
C PRO A 125 0.52 -9.88 15.91
N LEU A 126 0.49 -9.68 17.23
CA LEU A 126 0.99 -8.47 17.88
C LEU A 126 2.47 -8.20 17.55
N GLU A 127 3.28 -9.27 17.46
CA GLU A 127 4.70 -9.20 17.08
C GLU A 127 4.97 -8.63 15.68
N THR A 128 3.95 -8.54 14.82
CA THR A 128 4.08 -7.95 13.48
C THR A 128 3.75 -6.46 13.45
N ILE A 129 3.13 -5.92 14.51
CA ILE A 129 2.69 -4.53 14.61
C ILE A 129 3.86 -3.64 15.04
N SER A 130 4.14 -2.59 14.28
CA SER A 130 5.16 -1.59 14.63
C SER A 130 4.58 -0.44 15.45
N GLY A 131 3.29 -0.16 15.29
CA GLY A 131 2.54 0.75 16.14
C GLY A 131 1.19 1.10 15.54
N MET A 132 0.46 1.97 16.24
CA MET A 132 -0.91 2.33 15.92
C MET A 132 -1.16 3.80 16.28
N VAL A 133 -1.87 4.51 15.40
CA VAL A 133 -2.48 5.80 15.74
C VAL A 133 -3.95 5.51 16.02
N LEU A 134 -4.39 5.70 17.26
CA LEU A 134 -5.75 5.40 17.71
C LEU A 134 -6.71 6.58 17.55
N ASP A 135 -6.15 7.79 17.45
CA ASP A 135 -6.86 9.06 17.27
C ASP A 135 -6.05 9.92 16.31
N VAL A 136 -6.31 9.76 15.02
CA VAL A 136 -5.61 10.48 13.97
C VAL A 136 -6.06 11.94 13.95
N PRO A 137 -5.14 12.91 14.11
CA PRO A 137 -5.48 14.33 14.16
C PRO A 137 -6.09 14.85 12.85
N GLU A 138 -7.07 15.77 12.96
CA GLU A 138 -7.61 16.48 11.79
C GLU A 138 -6.60 17.49 11.21
N ILE A 139 -5.81 18.14 12.08
CA ILE A 139 -4.82 19.14 11.68
C ILE A 139 -3.66 18.43 10.97
N GLY A 140 -3.49 18.74 9.67
CA GLY A 140 -2.52 18.06 8.80
C GLY A 140 -1.08 18.01 9.36
N ALA A 141 -0.58 19.09 9.97
CA ALA A 141 0.76 19.12 10.55
C ALA A 141 0.91 18.15 11.74
N VAL A 142 -0.09 18.12 12.63
CA VAL A 142 -0.12 17.23 13.80
C VAL A 142 -0.32 15.79 13.36
N ARG A 143 -1.17 15.56 12.35
CA ARG A 143 -1.38 14.26 11.70
C ARG A 143 -0.09 13.70 11.13
N SER A 144 0.59 14.47 10.30
CA SER A 144 1.88 14.06 9.72
C SER A 144 2.89 13.77 10.83
N GLN A 145 2.91 14.55 11.92
CA GLN A 145 3.78 14.24 13.06
C GLN A 145 3.42 12.92 13.74
N ALA A 146 2.15 12.66 14.02
CA ALA A 146 1.71 11.41 14.63
C ALA A 146 2.09 10.18 13.78
N LEU A 147 1.86 10.27 12.47
CA LEU A 147 2.21 9.20 11.52
C LEU A 147 3.73 9.00 11.45
N ARG A 148 4.51 10.09 11.39
CA ARG A 148 5.99 10.02 11.43
C ARG A 148 6.49 9.37 12.70
N THR A 149 5.91 9.72 13.85
CA THR A 149 6.27 9.15 15.14
C THR A 149 6.11 7.63 15.11
N VAL A 150 4.94 7.12 14.70
CA VAL A 150 4.71 5.67 14.65
C VAL A 150 5.64 4.98 13.67
N MET A 151 5.84 5.55 12.48
CA MET A 151 6.64 4.93 11.43
C MET A 151 8.15 4.98 11.66
N ASN A 152 8.67 5.97 12.41
CA ASN A 152 10.11 6.23 12.48
C ASN A 152 10.71 6.18 13.89
N ARG A 153 9.91 6.12 14.96
CA ARG A 153 10.46 6.09 16.32
C ARG A 153 11.26 4.81 16.54
N GLU A 154 12.56 4.96 16.79
CA GLU A 154 13.43 3.90 17.29
C GLU A 154 13.36 3.89 18.82
N GLN A 155 12.96 2.76 19.39
CA GLN A 155 12.78 2.62 20.83
C GLN A 155 12.92 1.16 21.27
N LYS A 156 13.25 0.98 22.55
CA LYS A 156 13.48 -0.32 23.21
C LYS A 156 12.39 -0.72 24.20
N ALA A 157 11.27 0.00 24.20
CA ALA A 157 10.12 -0.22 25.05
C ALA A 157 8.86 0.18 24.28
N ASP A 158 7.70 -0.29 24.72
CA ASP A 158 6.43 0.20 24.20
C ASP A 158 6.17 1.58 24.79
N VAL A 159 5.62 2.48 23.97
CA VAL A 159 5.36 3.87 24.37
C VAL A 159 3.94 4.24 23.98
N VAL A 160 3.22 4.81 24.94
CA VAL A 160 1.88 5.36 24.80
C VAL A 160 2.00 6.87 24.83
N ASP A 161 1.62 7.53 23.73
CA ASP A 161 1.53 8.99 23.67
C ASP A 161 0.08 9.41 23.89
N PHE A 162 -0.11 10.36 24.80
CA PHE A 162 -1.41 10.88 25.18
C PHE A 162 -1.81 12.09 24.33
N LYS A 163 -3.12 12.37 24.24
CA LYS A 163 -3.65 13.53 23.50
C LYS A 163 -3.18 14.87 24.08
N ASN A 164 -2.86 14.90 25.38
CA ASN A 164 -2.33 16.06 26.09
C ASN A 164 -0.80 16.27 25.89
N GLY A 165 -0.11 15.35 25.23
CA GLY A 165 1.33 15.42 24.97
C GLY A 165 2.21 14.64 25.95
N ASP A 166 1.65 14.08 27.02
CA ASP A 166 2.39 13.22 27.94
C ASP A 166 2.75 11.87 27.28
N GLN A 167 3.69 11.16 27.89
CA GLN A 167 4.11 9.82 27.46
C GLN A 167 4.20 8.87 28.65
N ALA A 168 3.82 7.63 28.42
CA ALA A 168 4.10 6.51 29.32
C ALA A 168 4.86 5.42 28.56
N SER A 169 5.85 4.81 29.21
CA SER A 169 6.65 3.72 28.64
C SER A 169 6.61 2.49 29.53
N GLY A 170 6.58 1.31 28.91
CA GLY A 170 6.54 0.04 29.62
C GLY A 170 6.38 -1.13 28.66
N GLU A 171 5.97 -2.26 29.21
CA GLU A 171 5.55 -3.44 28.46
C GLU A 171 4.04 -3.38 28.22
N PHE A 172 3.64 -3.43 26.96
CA PHE A 172 2.25 -3.47 26.55
C PHE A 172 1.64 -4.84 26.88
N LEU A 173 0.59 -4.86 27.69
CA LEU A 173 -0.07 -6.11 28.12
C LEU A 173 -1.38 -6.37 27.37
N GLY A 174 -1.99 -5.35 26.78
CA GLY A 174 -3.24 -5.49 26.06
C GLY A 174 -4.06 -4.21 25.98
N LEU A 175 -5.12 -4.27 25.18
CA LEU A 175 -6.01 -3.15 24.93
C LEU A 175 -7.44 -3.66 24.69
N THR A 176 -8.42 -2.95 25.23
CA THR A 176 -9.85 -3.14 24.96
C THR A 176 -10.47 -1.85 24.41
N ASP A 177 -11.78 -1.83 24.19
CA ASP A 177 -12.56 -0.64 23.85
C ASP A 177 -12.41 0.52 24.87
N LYS A 178 -12.06 0.23 26.13
CA LYS A 178 -12.02 1.20 27.22
C LYS A 178 -10.64 1.48 27.79
N VAL A 179 -9.77 0.46 27.85
CA VAL A 179 -8.50 0.58 28.57
C VAL A 179 -7.35 -0.06 27.80
N LEU A 180 -6.17 0.53 27.94
CA LEU A 180 -4.88 -0.08 27.63
C LEU A 180 -4.21 -0.46 28.96
N ARG A 181 -3.59 -1.64 29.03
CA ARG A 181 -2.80 -2.06 30.20
C ARG A 181 -1.32 -1.98 29.86
N LEU A 182 -0.56 -1.30 30.72
CA LEU A 182 0.88 -1.10 30.57
C LEU A 182 1.56 -1.48 31.88
N ASN A 183 2.57 -2.34 31.79
CA ASN A 183 3.44 -2.67 32.91
C ASN A 183 4.66 -1.75 32.89
N SER A 184 4.71 -0.82 33.83
CA SER A 184 5.76 0.21 33.92
C SER A 184 6.58 0.06 35.21
N SER A 185 7.52 0.98 35.46
CA SER A 185 8.30 0.99 36.71
C SER A 185 7.45 1.16 37.97
N VAL A 186 6.22 1.65 37.86
CA VAL A 186 5.26 1.78 38.97
C VAL A 186 4.28 0.61 39.06
N GLY A 187 4.43 -0.42 38.20
CA GLY A 187 3.58 -1.59 38.10
C GLY A 187 2.59 -1.55 36.94
N GLU A 188 1.68 -2.52 36.92
CA GLU A 188 0.59 -2.61 35.94
C GLU A 188 -0.43 -1.50 36.19
N THR A 189 -0.62 -0.64 35.20
CA THR A 189 -1.54 0.49 35.28
C THR A 189 -2.57 0.43 34.15
N PRO A 190 -3.88 0.48 34.45
CA PRO A 190 -4.90 0.68 33.44
C PRO A 190 -4.93 2.15 33.00
N ILE A 191 -4.88 2.36 31.69
CA ILE A 191 -4.89 3.67 31.04
C ILE A 191 -6.17 3.82 30.25
N GLU A 192 -6.91 4.91 30.44
CA GLU A 192 -8.14 5.17 29.70
C GLU A 192 -7.86 5.39 28.21
N ARG A 193 -8.50 4.58 27.35
CA ARG A 193 -8.25 4.60 25.91
C ARG A 193 -8.61 5.93 25.24
N SER A 194 -9.62 6.63 25.75
CA SER A 194 -10.09 7.92 25.21
C SER A 194 -9.00 9.00 25.23
N GLY A 195 -8.04 8.91 26.17
CA GLY A 195 -6.92 9.84 26.32
C GLY A 195 -5.69 9.51 25.48
N ILE A 196 -5.66 8.35 24.83
CA ILE A 196 -4.50 7.87 24.06
C ILE A 196 -4.58 8.41 22.63
N ARG A 197 -3.43 8.86 22.10
CA ARG A 197 -3.29 9.26 20.70
C ARG A 197 -2.68 8.16 19.85
N LEU A 198 -1.52 7.64 20.26
CA LEU A 198 -0.81 6.60 19.52
C LEU A 198 -0.05 5.70 20.48
N VAL A 199 0.25 4.49 19.99
CA VAL A 199 1.08 3.51 20.68
C VAL A 199 2.16 3.08 19.70
N THR A 200 3.42 3.11 20.12
CA THR A 200 4.54 2.55 19.36
C THR A 200 5.07 1.31 20.08
N MET A 201 5.35 0.26 19.32
CA MET A 201 5.84 -1.00 19.85
C MET A 201 7.36 -1.01 19.97
N ASN A 202 7.89 -1.85 20.86
CA ASN A 202 9.31 -2.12 20.95
C ASN A 202 9.81 -2.82 19.68
N ARG A 203 10.70 -2.16 18.93
CA ARG A 203 11.20 -2.69 17.65
C ARG A 203 12.08 -3.93 17.80
N GLU A 204 12.70 -4.13 18.96
CA GLU A 204 13.55 -5.31 19.21
C GLU A 204 12.72 -6.60 19.38
N LEU A 205 11.43 -6.47 19.69
CA LEU A 205 10.49 -7.59 19.86
C LEU A 205 9.68 -7.89 18.60
N ILE A 206 9.81 -7.06 17.57
CA ILE A 206 9.11 -7.27 16.30
C ILE A 206 9.66 -8.52 15.61
N SER A 207 8.76 -9.44 15.30
CA SER A 207 9.03 -10.65 14.53
C SER A 207 8.03 -10.73 13.39
N PHE A 208 8.52 -10.69 12.16
CA PHE A 208 7.69 -10.79 10.97
C PHE A 208 7.90 -12.14 10.28
N PRO A 209 6.83 -12.87 9.91
CA PRO A 209 6.97 -14.13 9.21
C PRO A 209 7.80 -13.97 7.93
N LYS A 210 8.78 -14.87 7.73
CA LYS A 210 9.54 -14.87 6.48
C LYS A 210 8.61 -15.26 5.33
N PRO A 211 8.37 -14.36 4.36
CA PRO A 211 7.47 -14.64 3.27
C PRO A 211 8.05 -15.78 2.40
N GLN A 212 7.23 -16.79 2.15
CA GLN A 212 7.53 -17.88 1.24
C GLN A 212 6.74 -17.67 -0.06
N GLY A 213 7.41 -17.69 -1.20
CA GLY A 213 6.78 -17.53 -2.51
C GLY A 213 6.70 -16.08 -3.01
N PRO A 214 5.83 -15.81 -4.01
CA PRO A 214 5.67 -14.48 -4.59
C PRO A 214 5.14 -13.48 -3.56
N LYS A 215 5.42 -12.20 -3.77
CA LYS A 215 4.86 -11.10 -2.99
C LYS A 215 4.01 -10.21 -3.87
N LEU A 216 2.87 -9.78 -3.35
CA LEU A 216 1.91 -8.92 -4.04
C LEU A 216 1.53 -7.80 -3.07
N LEU A 217 1.72 -6.56 -3.46
CA LEU A 217 1.21 -5.42 -2.72
C LEU A 217 -0.20 -5.08 -3.20
N LEU A 218 -1.17 -5.23 -2.31
CA LEU A 218 -2.56 -4.87 -2.52
C LEU A 218 -2.80 -3.48 -1.93
N SER A 219 -3.44 -2.59 -2.69
CA SER A 219 -3.97 -1.34 -2.15
C SER A 219 -5.48 -1.35 -2.23
N LEU A 220 -6.15 -1.03 -1.13
CA LEU A 220 -7.60 -1.01 -1.03
C LEU A 220 -8.17 0.40 -1.24
N THR A 221 -9.48 0.49 -1.48
CA THR A 221 -10.20 1.75 -1.72
C THR A 221 -10.28 2.65 -0.48
N ASP A 222 -10.12 2.12 0.74
CA ASP A 222 -9.99 2.92 1.97
C ASP A 222 -8.58 3.51 2.14
N GLY A 223 -7.59 3.02 1.38
CA GLY A 223 -6.19 3.42 1.49
C GLY A 223 -5.33 2.43 2.29
N SER A 224 -5.89 1.33 2.78
CA SER A 224 -5.12 0.24 3.39
C SER A 224 -4.17 -0.39 2.35
N GLN A 225 -3.01 -0.83 2.81
CA GLN A 225 -1.99 -1.50 2.01
C GLN A 225 -1.61 -2.82 2.68
N ILE A 226 -1.71 -3.92 1.92
CA ILE A 226 -1.55 -5.28 2.42
C ILE A 226 -0.60 -6.04 1.51
N THR A 227 0.49 -6.56 2.05
CA THR A 227 1.39 -7.44 1.32
C THR A 227 0.92 -8.88 1.50
N ALA A 228 0.62 -9.55 0.39
CA ALA A 228 0.13 -10.92 0.33
C ALA A 228 1.15 -11.86 -0.33
N ASN A 229 1.11 -13.13 0.05
CA ASN A 229 1.88 -14.20 -0.62
C ASN A 229 1.02 -15.06 -1.56
N ALA A 230 -0.29 -15.05 -1.38
CA ALA A 230 -1.24 -15.66 -2.28
C ALA A 230 -2.52 -14.83 -2.35
N LEU A 231 -3.17 -14.86 -3.51
CA LEU A 231 -4.50 -14.32 -3.69
C LEU A 231 -5.26 -15.18 -4.71
N SER A 232 -6.57 -15.29 -4.56
CA SER A 232 -7.42 -15.98 -5.53
C SER A 232 -8.77 -15.30 -5.62
N LEU A 233 -9.23 -15.05 -6.85
CA LEU A 233 -10.56 -14.54 -7.14
C LEU A 233 -11.57 -15.70 -7.23
N GLU A 234 -12.58 -15.64 -6.39
CA GLU A 234 -13.68 -16.59 -6.32
C GLU A 234 -15.00 -15.92 -6.75
N ASN A 235 -15.77 -16.62 -7.58
CA ASN A 235 -17.10 -16.19 -8.04
C ASN A 235 -17.14 -14.78 -8.68
N LYS A 236 -16.00 -14.28 -9.18
CA LYS A 236 -15.81 -12.94 -9.76
C LYS A 236 -16.05 -11.75 -8.82
N GLU A 237 -16.29 -11.98 -7.53
CA GLU A 237 -16.65 -10.92 -6.59
C GLU A 237 -15.83 -10.93 -5.30
N GLN A 238 -15.24 -12.06 -4.92
CA GLN A 238 -14.57 -12.23 -3.64
C GLN A 238 -13.12 -12.65 -3.82
N LEU A 239 -12.22 -12.06 -3.05
CA LEU A 239 -10.81 -12.37 -3.01
C LEU A 239 -10.47 -13.07 -1.70
N THR A 240 -9.91 -14.26 -1.81
CA THR A 240 -9.24 -14.93 -0.70
C THR A 240 -7.76 -14.53 -0.74
N VAL A 241 -7.31 -13.77 0.27
CA VAL A 241 -5.96 -13.22 0.35
C VAL A 241 -5.22 -13.83 1.53
N LYS A 242 -4.04 -14.42 1.29
CA LYS A 242 -3.13 -14.83 2.37
C LYS A 242 -2.11 -13.72 2.58
N ALA A 243 -2.26 -13.00 3.68
CA ALA A 243 -1.38 -11.89 4.03
C ALA A 243 -0.04 -12.40 4.57
N THR A 244 1.03 -11.63 4.35
CA THR A 244 2.38 -11.99 4.80
C THR A 244 2.55 -11.97 6.32
N PHE A 245 1.66 -11.28 7.05
CA PHE A 245 1.59 -11.34 8.52
C PHE A 245 0.89 -12.60 9.04
N GLY A 246 0.46 -13.52 8.17
CA GLY A 246 0.03 -14.88 8.54
C GLY A 246 -1.48 -15.12 8.47
N SER A 247 -2.30 -14.07 8.33
CA SER A 247 -3.77 -14.21 8.30
C SER A 247 -4.33 -14.37 6.90
N THR A 248 -5.44 -15.07 6.79
CA THR A 248 -6.26 -15.13 5.56
C THR A 248 -7.39 -14.11 5.67
N LEU A 249 -7.59 -13.32 4.62
CA LEU A 249 -8.60 -12.28 4.52
C LEU A 249 -9.57 -12.62 3.38
N ASP A 250 -10.85 -12.48 3.65
CA ASP A 250 -11.91 -12.52 2.63
C ASP A 250 -12.27 -11.06 2.30
N LEU A 251 -11.92 -10.58 1.10
CA LEU A 251 -12.12 -9.19 0.69
C LEU A 251 -12.99 -9.13 -0.57
N PRO A 252 -14.02 -8.28 -0.64
CA PRO A 252 -14.72 -8.06 -1.90
C PRO A 252 -13.78 -7.41 -2.91
N LEU A 253 -13.85 -7.86 -4.16
CA LEU A 253 -13.08 -7.34 -5.27
C LEU A 253 -13.30 -5.83 -5.47
N SER A 254 -14.50 -5.34 -5.15
CA SER A 254 -14.86 -3.92 -5.23
C SER A 254 -14.06 -3.00 -4.29
N ALA A 255 -13.42 -3.57 -3.27
CA ALA A 255 -12.55 -2.82 -2.38
C ALA A 255 -11.09 -2.84 -2.81
N LEU A 256 -10.70 -3.69 -3.76
CA LEU A 256 -9.34 -3.72 -4.28
C LEU A 256 -9.15 -2.59 -5.30
N ARG A 257 -8.08 -1.82 -5.17
CA ARG A 257 -7.73 -0.74 -6.10
C ARG A 257 -6.60 -1.14 -7.04
N THR A 258 -5.52 -1.65 -6.47
CA THR A 258 -4.36 -2.07 -7.26
C THR A 258 -3.74 -3.35 -6.71
N VAL A 259 -3.19 -4.15 -7.62
CA VAL A 259 -2.25 -5.25 -7.31
C VAL A 259 -0.92 -4.93 -7.96
N ARG A 260 0.15 -4.90 -7.17
CA ARG A 260 1.52 -4.75 -7.68
C ARG A 260 2.34 -5.99 -7.32
N PRO A 261 2.74 -6.81 -8.29
CA PRO A 261 3.73 -7.85 -8.04
C PRO A 261 5.04 -7.24 -7.55
N LEU A 262 5.53 -7.72 -6.41
CA LEU A 262 6.84 -7.40 -5.85
C LEU A 262 7.84 -8.55 -6.11
N SER A 263 7.52 -9.40 -7.08
CA SER A 263 8.31 -10.55 -7.52
C SER A 263 8.18 -10.62 -9.02
N GLY A 264 9.29 -10.83 -9.73
CA GLY A 264 9.29 -10.80 -11.19
C GLY A 264 10.46 -10.04 -11.77
N ARG A 265 10.25 -9.53 -12.99
CA ARG A 265 11.25 -8.72 -13.68
C ARG A 265 11.24 -7.26 -13.24
N VAL A 266 10.12 -6.76 -12.71
CA VAL A 266 10.05 -5.42 -12.10
C VAL A 266 10.69 -5.48 -10.72
N VAL A 267 11.71 -4.65 -10.50
CA VAL A 267 12.42 -4.52 -9.23
C VAL A 267 12.37 -3.06 -8.81
N TYR A 268 11.72 -2.76 -7.70
CA TYR A 268 11.71 -1.40 -7.16
C TYR A 268 13.07 -1.03 -6.60
N LEU A 269 13.54 0.18 -6.87
CA LEU A 269 14.81 0.67 -6.32
C LEU A 269 14.80 0.74 -4.78
N SER A 270 13.62 0.91 -4.19
CA SER A 270 13.44 0.89 -2.73
C SER A 270 13.63 -0.49 -2.10
N ASP A 271 13.54 -1.57 -2.88
CA ASP A 271 13.83 -2.93 -2.43
C ASP A 271 15.33 -3.27 -2.56
N LEU A 272 16.12 -2.41 -3.19
CA LEU A 272 17.55 -2.59 -3.36
C LEU A 272 18.34 -1.78 -2.34
N LYS A 273 19.39 -2.41 -1.81
CA LYS A 273 20.38 -1.68 -1.01
C LYS A 273 21.21 -0.77 -1.94
N PRO A 274 21.19 0.55 -1.77
CA PRO A 274 22.05 1.43 -2.55
C PRO A 274 23.52 1.17 -2.24
N ALA A 275 24.38 1.31 -3.23
CA ALA A 275 25.82 1.23 -3.06
C ALA A 275 26.36 2.43 -2.25
N LYS A 276 25.76 3.60 -2.48
CA LYS A 276 26.12 4.83 -1.79
C LYS A 276 24.95 5.82 -1.80
N TYR A 277 24.83 6.60 -0.73
CA TYR A 277 24.01 7.80 -0.67
C TYR A 277 24.87 8.95 -0.14
N GLU A 278 24.75 10.11 -0.78
CA GLU A 278 25.46 11.33 -0.42
C GLU A 278 24.47 12.48 -0.42
N HIS A 279 24.47 13.26 0.67
CA HIS A 279 23.67 14.46 0.82
C HIS A 279 24.61 15.61 1.21
N HIS A 280 24.45 16.73 0.52
CA HIS A 280 25.26 17.94 0.66
C HIS A 280 24.30 19.11 0.80
N PRO A 281 23.89 19.47 2.03
CA PRO A 281 22.90 20.52 2.23
C PRO A 281 23.45 21.90 1.90
N TYR A 282 22.56 22.82 1.52
CA TYR A 282 22.89 24.24 1.41
C TYR A 282 22.81 24.90 2.79
N LEU A 283 21.78 24.55 3.57
CA LEU A 283 21.61 24.94 4.96
C LEU A 283 22.18 23.87 5.92
N ALA A 284 21.86 23.96 7.21
CA ALA A 284 22.20 22.90 8.17
C ALA A 284 21.15 21.79 8.14
N GLY A 285 21.59 20.54 8.24
CA GLY A 285 20.71 19.36 8.35
C GLY A 285 21.27 18.18 7.56
N ASP A 286 21.02 16.97 8.06
CA ASP A 286 21.34 15.73 7.35
C ASP A 286 20.03 15.04 6.98
N TRP A 287 19.80 14.86 5.69
CA TRP A 287 18.58 14.25 5.17
C TRP A 287 18.91 12.87 4.61
N ALA A 288 18.58 11.83 5.38
CA ALA A 288 18.76 10.46 4.96
C ALA A 288 17.85 10.08 3.78
N LEU A 289 18.35 9.23 2.88
CA LEU A 289 17.52 8.55 1.88
C LEU A 289 16.37 7.81 2.55
N LYS A 290 15.16 7.95 2.02
CA LYS A 290 13.98 7.21 2.47
C LYS A 290 13.49 6.27 1.38
N THR A 291 13.12 5.06 1.77
CA THR A 291 12.53 4.04 0.88
C THR A 291 11.04 3.93 1.17
N ASP A 292 10.22 3.92 0.12
CA ASP A 292 8.75 3.83 0.18
C ASP A 292 8.08 4.94 1.02
N ARG A 293 8.83 6.04 1.23
CA ARG A 293 8.48 7.21 2.03
C ARG A 293 9.21 8.43 1.48
N ASN A 294 8.61 9.60 1.63
CA ASN A 294 9.29 10.87 1.38
C ASN A 294 10.33 11.16 2.49
N VAL A 295 11.12 12.22 2.34
CA VAL A 295 12.19 12.55 3.30
C VAL A 295 11.72 12.91 4.71
N LEU A 296 10.45 13.29 4.87
CA LEU A 296 9.84 13.47 6.18
C LEU A 296 9.46 12.13 6.82
N GLY A 297 9.50 11.02 6.08
CA GLY A 297 9.09 9.70 6.56
C GLY A 297 7.58 9.48 6.50
N THR A 298 6.84 10.25 5.70
CA THR A 298 5.42 10.03 5.36
C THR A 298 5.29 9.38 3.98
N PRO A 299 4.09 8.90 3.56
CA PRO A 299 3.92 8.33 2.22
C PRO A 299 4.34 9.29 1.11
N LEU A 300 4.93 8.76 0.04
CA LEU A 300 5.31 9.52 -1.18
C LEU A 300 4.04 10.04 -1.85
N GLN A 301 3.95 11.34 -2.10
CA GLN A 301 2.78 11.94 -2.73
C GLN A 301 3.19 12.95 -3.80
N LEU A 302 2.74 12.71 -5.02
CA LEU A 302 2.95 13.60 -6.16
C LEU A 302 1.61 13.89 -6.81
N ASP A 303 1.26 15.17 -6.95
CA ASP A 303 0.05 15.63 -7.64
C ASP A 303 -1.23 14.99 -7.05
N GLY A 304 -1.30 14.92 -5.71
CA GLY A 304 -2.42 14.31 -4.98
C GLY A 304 -2.49 12.79 -5.07
N ARG A 305 -1.57 12.13 -5.78
CA ARG A 305 -1.49 10.67 -5.86
C ARG A 305 -0.45 10.13 -4.90
N GLU A 306 -0.86 9.18 -4.08
CA GLU A 306 0.07 8.43 -3.23
C GLU A 306 0.73 7.27 -4.00
N TYR A 307 2.03 7.10 -3.78
CA TYR A 307 2.83 6.01 -4.32
C TYR A 307 3.36 5.13 -3.18
N PRO A 308 3.06 3.81 -3.18
CA PRO A 308 3.55 2.94 -2.12
C PRO A 308 5.01 2.56 -2.28
N LYS A 309 5.57 2.72 -3.48
CA LYS A 309 6.95 2.35 -3.78
C LYS A 309 7.70 3.52 -4.40
N GLY A 310 8.97 3.68 -4.02
CA GLY A 310 9.84 4.73 -4.55
C GLY A 310 10.89 5.17 -3.54
N VAL A 311 11.66 6.20 -3.87
CA VAL A 311 12.65 6.77 -2.96
C VAL A 311 12.46 8.28 -2.77
N GLY A 312 12.49 8.71 -1.51
CA GLY A 312 12.45 10.12 -1.12
C GLY A 312 13.85 10.65 -0.84
N MET A 313 14.18 11.80 -1.43
CA MET A 313 15.48 12.47 -1.35
C MET A 313 15.32 13.96 -1.06
N HIS A 314 16.36 14.58 -0.51
CA HIS A 314 16.41 16.03 -0.31
C HIS A 314 17.58 16.61 -1.12
N SER A 315 17.44 17.81 -1.67
CA SER A 315 18.56 18.45 -2.38
C SER A 315 19.70 18.87 -1.42
N GLN A 316 20.94 18.99 -1.86
CA GLN A 316 21.50 18.33 -3.04
C GLN A 316 21.90 16.93 -2.61
N SER A 317 21.42 15.90 -3.30
CA SER A 317 21.77 14.52 -2.98
C SER A 317 21.96 13.66 -4.22
N ARG A 318 22.64 12.54 -4.01
CA ARG A 318 22.76 11.47 -5.00
C ARG A 318 22.69 10.10 -4.34
N VAL A 319 22.01 9.18 -5.01
CA VAL A 319 21.98 7.76 -4.65
C VAL A 319 22.53 6.93 -5.81
N THR A 320 23.44 6.01 -5.50
CA THR A 320 24.11 5.14 -6.48
C THR A 320 23.65 3.70 -6.30
N TYR A 321 23.25 3.06 -7.39
CA TYR A 321 22.91 1.64 -7.46
C TYR A 321 23.85 0.90 -8.40
N ASN A 322 24.41 -0.21 -7.93
CA ASN A 322 25.18 -1.13 -8.76
C ASN A 322 24.20 -2.06 -9.49
N LEU A 323 24.19 -1.98 -10.82
CA LEU A 323 23.28 -2.74 -11.68
C LEU A 323 23.86 -4.08 -12.14
N ASN A 324 25.19 -4.19 -12.16
CA ASN A 324 25.94 -5.36 -12.62
C ASN A 324 25.64 -5.83 -14.06
N GLY A 325 24.87 -5.06 -14.84
CA GLY A 325 24.38 -5.44 -16.16
C GLY A 325 23.19 -6.41 -16.15
N GLU A 326 22.44 -6.50 -15.05
CA GLU A 326 21.27 -7.40 -14.90
C GLU A 326 19.95 -6.79 -15.39
N TYR A 327 19.95 -5.50 -15.74
CA TYR A 327 18.74 -4.73 -16.03
C TYR A 327 18.81 -4.11 -17.42
N GLU A 328 17.65 -3.97 -18.06
CA GLU A 328 17.52 -3.43 -19.42
C GLU A 328 16.85 -2.05 -19.45
N THR A 329 16.08 -1.69 -18.42
CA THR A 329 15.33 -0.42 -18.42
C THR A 329 15.15 0.13 -17.00
N PHE A 330 15.28 1.44 -16.85
CA PHE A 330 14.87 2.21 -15.69
C PHE A 330 13.63 3.05 -16.02
N ARG A 331 12.69 3.12 -15.07
CA ARG A 331 11.48 3.96 -15.14
C ARG A 331 11.21 4.56 -13.78
N ALA A 332 10.66 5.78 -13.74
CA ALA A 332 10.17 6.42 -12.53
C ALA A 332 9.16 7.52 -12.88
N THR A 333 8.40 7.97 -11.90
CA THR A 333 7.72 9.27 -11.91
C THR A 333 8.43 10.17 -10.91
N VAL A 334 8.81 11.39 -11.30
CA VAL A 334 9.54 12.31 -10.43
C VAL A 334 8.76 13.58 -10.16
N GLY A 335 8.93 14.15 -8.98
CA GLY A 335 8.31 15.42 -8.63
C GLY A 335 8.66 15.88 -7.22
N VAL A 336 8.28 17.11 -6.90
CA VAL A 336 8.38 17.64 -5.53
C VAL A 336 7.18 17.11 -4.75
N ASP A 337 7.42 16.52 -3.58
CA ASP A 337 6.40 15.91 -2.73
C ASP A 337 5.37 16.97 -2.26
N ASP A 338 4.10 16.57 -2.23
CA ASP A 338 2.97 17.44 -1.87
C ASP A 338 3.11 18.08 -0.47
N ALA A 339 3.91 17.49 0.44
CA ALA A 339 4.20 18.06 1.76
C ALA A 339 4.99 19.37 1.67
N ALA A 340 5.66 19.65 0.55
CA ALA A 340 6.30 20.95 0.29
C ALA A 340 5.27 22.07 0.00
N LYS A 341 4.01 21.72 -0.26
CA LYS A 341 2.87 22.62 -0.53
C LYS A 341 3.12 23.57 -1.71
N THR A 342 3.69 24.73 -1.44
CA THR A 342 3.97 25.77 -2.44
C THR A 342 5.45 26.09 -2.53
N GLY A 343 6.29 25.39 -1.75
CA GLY A 343 7.74 25.51 -1.74
C GLY A 343 8.43 24.41 -2.53
N GLY A 344 9.73 24.26 -2.28
CA GLY A 344 10.62 23.34 -2.98
C GLY A 344 10.93 23.80 -4.41
N SER A 345 12.20 23.71 -4.79
CA SER A 345 12.63 23.92 -6.16
C SER A 345 13.87 23.07 -6.46
N VAL A 346 13.68 22.00 -7.22
CA VAL A 346 14.73 21.00 -7.48
C VAL A 346 14.93 20.75 -8.97
N VAL A 347 16.10 20.20 -9.33
CA VAL A 347 16.33 19.59 -10.64
C VAL A 347 16.62 18.10 -10.46
N PHE A 348 15.88 17.26 -11.18
CA PHE A 348 16.08 15.83 -11.22
C PHE A 348 17.07 15.46 -12.32
N VAL A 349 18.04 14.61 -12.00
CA VAL A 349 19.05 14.13 -12.96
C VAL A 349 19.20 12.62 -12.84
N VAL A 350 19.28 11.94 -13.99
CA VAL A 350 19.61 10.51 -14.07
C VAL A 350 20.93 10.35 -14.81
N GLU A 351 21.87 9.62 -14.20
CA GLU A 351 23.13 9.24 -14.82
C GLU A 351 23.22 7.71 -14.94
N VAL A 352 23.68 7.24 -16.10
CA VAL A 352 23.95 5.82 -16.38
C VAL A 352 25.41 5.70 -16.78
N ASP A 353 26.18 4.88 -16.06
CA ASP A 353 27.62 4.69 -16.25
C ASP A 353 28.41 6.02 -16.39
N GLY A 354 28.06 7.01 -15.56
CA GLY A 354 28.72 8.32 -15.51
C GLY A 354 28.27 9.32 -16.60
N LYS A 355 27.29 8.96 -17.43
CA LYS A 355 26.70 9.87 -18.43
C LYS A 355 25.32 10.33 -17.98
N GLU A 356 25.10 11.64 -17.95
CA GLU A 356 23.77 12.22 -17.79
C GLU A 356 22.89 11.85 -18.99
N VAL A 357 21.78 11.15 -18.73
CA VAL A 357 20.81 10.70 -19.74
C VAL A 357 19.45 11.39 -19.60
N PHE A 358 19.18 12.01 -18.45
CA PHE A 358 18.00 12.82 -18.22
C PHE A 358 18.32 13.97 -17.27
N ARG A 359 17.70 15.13 -17.55
CA ARG A 359 17.68 16.30 -16.69
C ARG A 359 16.33 17.00 -16.83
N SER A 360 15.66 17.29 -15.72
CA SER A 360 14.44 18.10 -15.72
C SER A 360 14.76 19.59 -15.83
N LYS A 361 13.75 20.39 -16.21
CA LYS A 361 13.73 21.82 -15.83
C LYS A 361 13.54 21.93 -14.30
N PRO A 362 13.78 23.09 -13.67
CA PRO A 362 13.39 23.31 -12.27
C PRO A 362 11.93 22.88 -12.02
N GLN A 363 11.73 22.08 -10.98
CA GLN A 363 10.42 21.57 -10.57
C GLN A 363 10.09 22.07 -9.16
N THR A 364 8.83 22.44 -8.97
CA THR A 364 8.25 22.87 -7.69
C THR A 364 7.03 22.00 -7.37
N ALA A 365 6.51 22.08 -6.15
CA ALA A 365 5.28 21.37 -5.76
C ALA A 365 4.02 21.79 -6.54
N LYS A 366 4.09 22.82 -7.40
CA LYS A 366 2.99 23.24 -8.28
C LYS A 366 3.04 22.59 -9.66
N ASN A 367 4.15 21.94 -10.01
CA ASN A 367 4.28 21.26 -11.29
C ASN A 367 3.64 19.87 -11.21
N GLU A 368 3.05 19.44 -12.32
CA GLU A 368 2.63 18.05 -12.47
C GLU A 368 3.84 17.13 -12.33
N ALA A 369 3.61 15.94 -11.76
CA ALA A 369 4.64 14.91 -11.69
C ALA A 369 5.09 14.53 -13.10
N ILE A 370 6.37 14.21 -13.29
CA ILE A 370 6.94 13.85 -14.59
C ILE A 370 7.12 12.33 -14.67
N PRO A 371 6.30 11.59 -15.45
CA PRO A 371 6.60 10.22 -15.82
C PRO A 371 7.80 10.24 -16.77
N LEU A 372 8.90 9.62 -16.39
CA LEU A 372 10.09 9.55 -17.24
C LEU A 372 9.83 8.62 -18.44
N GLU A 373 10.32 9.04 -19.61
CA GLU A 373 10.48 8.12 -20.72
C GLU A 373 11.40 6.94 -20.31
N PRO A 374 11.21 5.74 -20.89
CA PRO A 374 12.02 4.58 -20.53
C PRO A 374 13.50 4.84 -20.78
N ILE A 375 14.32 4.75 -19.73
CA ILE A 375 15.78 4.92 -19.84
C ILE A 375 16.41 3.55 -20.06
N SER A 376 17.10 3.38 -21.20
CA SER A 376 17.83 2.14 -21.49
C SER A 376 18.99 1.94 -20.50
N LEU A 377 19.09 0.72 -19.98
CA LEU A 377 20.17 0.28 -19.10
C LEU A 377 21.00 -0.85 -19.72
N GLU A 378 20.96 -1.02 -21.05
CA GLU A 378 21.61 -2.15 -21.72
C GLU A 378 23.06 -2.37 -21.24
N ARG A 379 23.24 -3.43 -20.44
CA ARG A 379 24.52 -3.83 -19.81
C ARG A 379 25.15 -2.77 -18.89
N ALA A 380 24.39 -1.76 -18.49
CA ALA A 380 24.84 -0.71 -17.60
C ALA A 380 25.30 -1.29 -16.26
N LYS A 381 26.37 -0.72 -15.70
CA LYS A 381 26.95 -1.16 -14.42
C LYS A 381 26.48 -0.33 -13.26
N GLN A 382 26.10 0.92 -13.51
CA GLN A 382 25.73 1.87 -12.48
C GLN A 382 24.58 2.77 -12.93
N LEU A 383 23.62 2.97 -12.03
CA LEU A 383 22.59 4.00 -12.10
C LEU A 383 22.79 4.98 -10.95
N ILE A 384 22.76 6.28 -11.22
CA ILE A 384 22.77 7.32 -10.21
C ILE A 384 21.54 8.20 -10.40
N LEU A 385 20.79 8.40 -9.32
CA LEU A 385 19.72 9.40 -9.26
C LEU A 385 20.23 10.58 -8.46
N ARG A 386 20.05 11.80 -8.97
CA ARG A 386 20.50 13.03 -8.30
C ARG A 386 19.36 14.03 -8.20
N VAL A 387 19.31 14.72 -7.08
CA VAL A 387 18.45 15.87 -6.85
C VAL A 387 19.38 17.06 -6.62
N GLU A 388 19.35 18.02 -7.53
CA GLU A 388 20.15 19.25 -7.44
C GLU A 388 19.28 20.40 -6.91
N PHE A 389 19.94 21.41 -6.31
CA PHE A 389 19.29 22.69 -6.01
C PHE A 389 18.78 23.33 -7.30
N ALA A 390 17.66 24.04 -7.20
CA ALA A 390 17.25 25.00 -8.22
C ALA A 390 17.12 26.39 -7.60
N GLU A 391 15.90 26.91 -7.46
CA GLU A 391 15.65 28.21 -6.85
C GLU A 391 15.61 28.10 -5.32
N PHE A 392 15.97 29.17 -4.61
CA PHE A 392 15.80 29.26 -3.14
C PHE A 392 16.64 28.28 -2.28
N GLY A 393 17.69 27.68 -2.83
CA GLY A 393 18.59 26.80 -2.06
C GLY A 393 17.99 25.42 -1.86
N ASP A 394 17.83 24.98 -0.61
CA ASP A 394 17.34 23.65 -0.24
C ASP A 394 16.03 23.67 0.57
N VAL A 395 15.34 24.82 0.60
CA VAL A 395 14.16 25.00 1.45
C VAL A 395 12.96 24.21 0.93
N LEU A 396 12.56 23.18 1.69
CA LEU A 396 11.43 22.28 1.37
C LEU A 396 11.64 21.47 0.08
N ASP A 397 12.89 21.18 -0.26
CA ASP A 397 13.26 20.40 -1.44
C ASP A 397 13.02 18.89 -1.23
N TYR A 398 11.77 18.56 -0.92
CA TYR A 398 11.32 17.19 -0.74
C TYR A 398 11.07 16.59 -2.12
N ALA A 399 11.99 15.75 -2.59
CA ALA A 399 11.99 15.23 -3.95
C ALA A 399 11.74 13.73 -3.95
N ASP A 400 10.71 13.30 -4.68
CA ASP A 400 10.31 11.91 -4.76
C ASP A 400 10.62 11.32 -6.14
N TRP A 401 11.18 10.10 -6.11
CA TRP A 401 11.28 9.20 -7.26
C TRP A 401 10.27 8.07 -7.05
N ALA A 402 9.03 8.33 -7.43
CA ALA A 402 7.89 7.46 -7.25
C ALA A 402 7.83 6.34 -8.31
N ASP A 403 7.40 5.14 -7.91
CA ASP A 403 7.41 3.92 -8.73
C ASP A 403 8.72 3.74 -9.52
N ALA A 404 9.85 4.07 -8.87
CA ALA A 404 11.18 3.95 -9.44
C ALA A 404 11.58 2.47 -9.54
N VAL A 405 11.59 1.94 -10.76
CA VAL A 405 11.77 0.51 -11.05
C VAL A 405 12.88 0.25 -12.06
N LEU A 406 13.53 -0.89 -11.88
CA LEU A 406 14.40 -1.53 -12.85
C LEU A 406 13.69 -2.74 -13.46
N ILE A 407 13.84 -2.94 -14.76
CA ILE A 407 13.36 -4.14 -15.45
C ILE A 407 14.54 -5.07 -15.67
N ARG A 408 14.50 -6.28 -15.09
CA ARG A 408 15.52 -7.31 -15.29
C ARG A 408 15.54 -7.77 -16.74
N THR A 409 16.73 -7.99 -17.30
CA THR A 409 16.88 -8.62 -18.62
C THR A 409 16.24 -10.01 -18.58
N LYS A 410 15.61 -10.44 -19.68
CA LYS A 410 15.12 -11.82 -19.78
C LYS A 410 16.29 -12.80 -19.61
N PRO A 411 16.14 -13.84 -18.76
CA PRO A 411 17.16 -14.87 -18.61
C PRO A 411 17.44 -15.63 -19.91
#